data_AF-A0A944R9Y1-F1
#
_entry.id   AF-A0A944R9Y1-F1
#
_cell.length_a   1.000
_cell.length_b   1.000
_cell.length_c   1.000
_cell.angle_alpha   90.00
_cell.angle_beta   90.00
_cell.angle_gamma   90.00
#
_symmetry.space_group_name_H-M   'P 1'
#
loop_
_entity.id
_entity.type
_entity.pdbx_description
1 polymer ?
#
loop_
_entity_poly.entity_id
_entity_poly.type
_entity_poly.pdbx_seq_one_letter_code
_entity_poly.pdbx_strand_id
1 'polypeptide(L)'
;MRKQLSIFFLVLVISVGWSNLYASRMSCELILSGNHSQNSSMYSLDMDNLGDRDWGRDYLGLAFHSIRHLLQQQGCERSDINFGKGPFGQAKSKCLYLVRDHQASHVCYVESNIGYFFLTWDMLTGINIVYNRWD
;
A
#
# COMPACT_ATOMS: atom_id res chain seq x y z
N MET A 1 -10.32 -26.00 -60.30
CA MET A 1 -10.09 -24.77 -59.51
C MET A 1 -10.91 -24.79 -58.22
N ARG A 2 -10.42 -25.44 -57.15
CA ARG A 2 -11.13 -25.59 -55.85
C ARG A 2 -10.11 -25.70 -54.71
N LYS A 3 -9.34 -24.64 -54.44
CA LYS A 3 -8.42 -24.59 -53.28
C LYS A 3 -8.31 -23.22 -52.60
N GLN A 4 -8.98 -22.19 -53.10
CA GLN A 4 -8.84 -20.80 -52.60
C GLN A 4 -9.86 -20.41 -51.52
N LEU A 5 -10.90 -21.22 -51.26
CA LEU A 5 -12.00 -20.83 -50.37
C LEU A 5 -11.81 -21.17 -48.89
N SER A 6 -10.77 -21.93 -48.51
CA SER A 6 -10.55 -22.35 -47.11
C SER A 6 -9.67 -21.41 -46.28
N ILE A 7 -8.99 -20.44 -46.91
CA ILE A 7 -8.03 -19.58 -46.18
C ILE A 7 -8.74 -18.38 -45.53
N PHE A 8 -9.86 -17.92 -46.10
CA PHE A 8 -10.59 -16.75 -45.56
C PHE A 8 -11.36 -17.03 -44.25
N PHE A 9 -11.67 -18.29 -43.95
CA PHE A 9 -12.42 -18.63 -42.72
C PHE A 9 -11.53 -18.77 -41.48
N LEU A 10 -10.21 -18.92 -41.65
CA LEU A 10 -9.27 -19.09 -40.53
C LEU A 10 -8.80 -17.75 -39.93
N VAL A 11 -8.93 -16.64 -40.67
CA VAL A 11 -8.47 -15.31 -40.22
C VAL A 11 -9.51 -14.60 -39.35
N LEU A 12 -10.79 -14.98 -39.43
CA LEU A 12 -11.87 -14.31 -38.69
C LEU A 12 -12.03 -14.78 -37.23
N VAL A 13 -11.40 -15.88 -36.83
CA VAL A 13 -11.50 -16.43 -35.46
C VAL A 13 -10.45 -15.83 -34.51
N ILE A 14 -9.40 -15.20 -35.03
CA ILE A 14 -8.31 -14.65 -34.22
C ILE A 14 -8.59 -13.21 -33.75
N SER A 15 -9.56 -12.51 -34.34
CA SER A 15 -9.83 -11.09 -34.04
C SER A 15 -10.83 -10.83 -32.91
N VAL A 16 -11.42 -11.86 -32.28
CA VAL A 16 -12.49 -11.67 -31.27
C VAL A 16 -12.05 -11.92 -29.81
N GLY A 17 -10.76 -12.18 -29.55
CA GLY A 17 -10.29 -12.65 -28.23
C GLY A 17 -9.65 -11.60 -27.31
N TRP A 18 -9.61 -10.31 -27.66
CA TRP A 18 -8.69 -9.34 -27.03
C TRP A 18 -9.40 -8.08 -26.52
N SER A 19 -10.59 -8.23 -25.94
CA SER A 19 -11.26 -7.09 -25.30
C SER A 19 -11.95 -7.53 -24.03
N ASN A 20 -11.19 -7.96 -23.02
CA ASN A 20 -11.60 -7.92 -21.62
C ASN A 20 -10.37 -8.05 -20.70
N LEU A 21 -10.40 -7.28 -19.60
CA LEU A 21 -9.48 -7.31 -18.44
C LEU A 21 -8.31 -6.31 -18.43
N TYR A 22 -8.60 -5.04 -18.69
CA TYR A 22 -8.00 -3.98 -17.87
C TYR A 22 -9.13 -3.27 -17.13
N ALA A 23 -9.75 -3.98 -16.17
CA ALA A 23 -10.36 -3.27 -15.06
C ALA A 23 -9.19 -2.58 -14.35
N SER A 24 -9.05 -1.27 -14.50
CA SER A 24 -8.08 -0.52 -13.70
C SER A 24 -8.44 -0.79 -12.25
N ARG A 25 -7.63 -1.60 -11.54
CA ARG A 25 -7.69 -1.59 -10.09
C ARG A 25 -7.61 -0.14 -9.68
N MET A 26 -8.60 0.33 -8.92
CA MET A 26 -8.46 1.60 -8.24
C MET A 26 -7.16 1.50 -7.45
N SER A 27 -6.16 2.33 -7.80
CA SER A 27 -4.87 2.24 -7.14
C SER A 27 -5.08 2.45 -5.65
N CYS A 28 -4.36 1.72 -4.81
CA CYS A 28 -4.48 1.87 -3.35
C CYS A 28 -4.30 3.33 -2.92
N GLU A 29 -3.48 4.08 -3.65
CA GLU A 29 -3.34 5.53 -3.56
C GLU A 29 -4.68 6.29 -3.68
N LEU A 30 -5.53 5.96 -4.67
CA LEU A 30 -6.86 6.56 -4.84
C LEU A 30 -7.78 6.22 -3.68
N ILE A 31 -7.71 5.00 -3.14
CA ILE A 31 -8.51 4.60 -1.98
C ILE A 31 -8.10 5.45 -0.76
N LEU A 32 -6.79 5.50 -0.48
CA LEU A 32 -6.26 6.21 0.68
C LEU A 32 -6.42 7.73 0.62
N SER A 33 -6.48 8.31 -0.58
CA SER A 33 -6.64 9.75 -0.79
C SER A 33 -8.10 10.18 -1.04
N GLY A 34 -9.05 9.24 -1.00
CA GLY A 34 -10.45 9.50 -1.34
C GLY A 34 -10.59 10.06 -2.76
N ASN A 35 -10.01 9.37 -3.75
CA ASN A 35 -9.94 9.79 -5.16
C ASN A 35 -9.26 11.16 -5.33
N HIS A 36 -8.11 11.35 -4.67
CA HIS A 36 -7.34 12.60 -4.67
C HIS A 36 -8.08 13.82 -4.09
N SER A 37 -9.18 13.61 -3.35
CA SER A 37 -9.87 14.71 -2.65
C SER A 37 -9.10 15.17 -1.41
N GLN A 38 -8.19 14.34 -0.90
CA GLN A 38 -7.38 14.63 0.28
C GLN A 38 -5.90 14.33 0.01
N ASN A 39 -5.03 15.25 0.42
CA ASN A 39 -3.57 15.07 0.34
C ASN A 39 -3.04 14.22 1.50
N SER A 40 -3.78 14.17 2.59
CA SER A 40 -3.45 13.39 3.78
C SER A 40 -4.70 12.74 4.37
N SER A 41 -4.51 11.58 4.99
CA SER A 41 -5.60 10.86 5.65
C SER A 41 -5.07 10.19 6.91
N MET A 42 -5.91 10.20 7.96
CA MET A 42 -5.57 9.66 9.27
C MET A 42 -6.39 8.41 9.55
N TYR A 43 -5.71 7.39 10.05
CA TYR A 43 -6.27 6.10 10.39
C TYR A 43 -5.81 5.72 11.79
N SER A 44 -6.64 4.96 12.50
CA SER A 44 -6.28 4.38 13.78
C SER A 44 -6.50 2.88 13.72
N LEU A 45 -5.50 2.12 14.18
CA LEU A 45 -5.56 0.67 14.33
C LEU A 45 -5.41 0.31 15.81
N ASP A 46 -5.96 -0.83 16.18
CA ASP A 46 -5.65 -1.48 17.44
C ASP A 46 -4.50 -2.48 17.21
N MET A 47 -3.44 -2.38 18.01
CA MET A 47 -2.28 -3.27 17.95
C MET A 47 -2.67 -4.72 18.22
N ASP A 48 -3.71 -4.95 19.02
CA ASP A 48 -4.20 -6.30 19.33
C ASP A 48 -4.74 -7.01 18.06
N ASN A 49 -5.17 -6.25 17.04
CA ASN A 49 -5.63 -6.79 15.77
C ASN A 49 -4.50 -7.15 14.80
N LEU A 50 -3.24 -6.84 15.13
CA LEU A 50 -2.09 -7.13 14.26
C LEU A 50 -1.55 -8.56 14.41
N GLY A 51 -2.14 -9.36 15.30
CA GLY A 51 -1.79 -10.74 15.60
C GLY A 51 -0.74 -10.89 16.70
N ASP A 52 -0.56 -12.11 17.22
CA ASP A 52 0.20 -12.42 18.44
C ASP A 52 1.74 -12.32 18.31
N ARG A 53 2.25 -11.58 17.33
CA ARG A 53 3.70 -11.41 17.17
C ARG A 53 4.22 -10.41 18.19
N ASP A 54 5.18 -10.84 19.01
CA ASP A 54 5.97 -9.92 19.84
C ASP A 54 6.93 -9.12 18.96
N TRP A 55 6.72 -7.80 18.92
CA TRP A 55 7.54 -6.86 18.16
C TRP A 55 8.73 -6.34 18.96
N GLY A 56 8.75 -6.52 20.30
CA GLY A 56 9.84 -6.09 21.17
C GLY A 56 10.36 -4.68 20.87
N ARG A 57 11.54 -4.59 20.27
CA ARG A 57 12.21 -3.32 19.89
C ARG A 57 12.24 -3.07 18.37
N ASP A 58 11.58 -3.91 17.57
CA ASP A 58 11.49 -3.78 16.12
C ASP A 58 10.33 -2.86 15.70
N TYR A 59 10.41 -1.60 16.12
CA TYR A 59 9.39 -0.59 15.84
C TYR A 59 9.20 -0.34 14.34
N LEU A 60 10.28 -0.49 13.55
CA LEU A 60 10.21 -0.31 12.11
C LEU A 60 9.51 -1.50 11.44
N GLY A 61 9.79 -2.73 11.87
CA GLY A 61 9.06 -3.91 11.44
C GLY A 61 7.57 -3.83 11.78
N LEU A 62 7.24 -3.40 13.01
CA LEU A 62 5.87 -3.14 13.43
C LEU A 62 5.21 -2.07 12.54
N ALA A 63 5.92 -1.00 12.20
CA ALA A 63 5.39 0.05 11.33
C ALA A 63 5.06 -0.50 9.92
N PHE A 64 5.97 -1.24 9.30
CA PHE A 64 5.71 -1.89 8.01
C PHE A 64 4.53 -2.85 8.06
N HIS A 65 4.40 -3.62 9.15
CA HIS A 65 3.30 -4.56 9.32
C HIS A 65 1.96 -3.84 9.53
N SER A 66 1.94 -2.79 10.35
CA SER A 66 0.77 -1.97 10.62
C SER A 66 0.25 -1.30 9.34
N ILE A 67 1.15 -0.73 8.52
CA ILE A 67 0.77 -0.18 7.22
C ILE A 67 0.17 -1.28 6.34
N ARG A 68 0.83 -2.44 6.20
CA ARG A 68 0.28 -3.54 5.39
C ARG A 68 -1.09 -3.99 5.86
N HIS A 69 -1.30 -4.07 7.17
CA HIS A 69 -2.59 -4.43 7.75
C HIS A 69 -3.66 -3.38 7.42
N LEU A 70 -3.36 -2.09 7.59
CA LEU A 70 -4.23 -0.99 7.17
C LEU A 70 -4.62 -1.13 5.70
N LEU A 71 -3.64 -1.30 4.81
CA LEU A 71 -3.90 -1.41 3.38
C LEU A 71 -4.82 -2.59 3.04
N GLN A 72 -4.61 -3.73 3.70
CA GLN A 72 -5.48 -4.89 3.55
C GLN A 72 -6.91 -4.62 4.01
N GLN A 73 -7.10 -3.89 5.12
CA GLN A 73 -8.43 -3.48 5.60
C GLN A 73 -9.13 -2.52 4.62
N GLN A 74 -8.36 -1.69 3.90
CA GLN A 74 -8.88 -0.80 2.86
C GLN A 74 -9.11 -1.51 1.50
N GLY A 75 -8.87 -2.83 1.43
CA GLY A 75 -9.07 -3.61 0.20
C GLY A 75 -7.93 -3.50 -0.81
N CYS A 76 -6.77 -2.96 -0.42
CA CYS A 76 -5.59 -2.92 -1.26
C CYS A 76 -4.88 -4.28 -1.30
N GLU A 77 -4.18 -4.56 -2.40
CA GLU A 77 -3.35 -5.74 -2.52
C GLU A 77 -1.91 -5.50 -2.08
N ARG A 78 -1.24 -6.58 -1.68
CA ARG A 78 0.17 -6.52 -1.26
C ARG A 78 1.10 -6.00 -2.36
N SER A 79 0.74 -6.20 -3.63
CA SER A 79 1.50 -5.72 -4.79
C SER A 79 1.40 -4.22 -5.00
N ASP A 80 0.40 -3.56 -4.42
CA ASP A 80 0.12 -2.15 -4.67
C ASP A 80 1.11 -1.24 -3.93
N ILE A 81 1.75 -1.78 -2.87
CA ILE A 81 2.77 -1.09 -2.10
C ILE A 81 4.15 -1.73 -2.22
N ASN A 82 5.15 -0.89 -2.37
CA ASN A 82 6.56 -1.21 -2.37
C ASN A 82 7.31 -0.24 -1.46
N PHE A 83 7.73 -0.74 -0.30
CA PHE A 83 8.51 0.00 0.69
C PHE A 83 10.00 0.12 0.35
N GLY A 84 10.45 -0.46 -0.76
CA GLY A 84 11.82 -0.34 -1.26
C GLY A 84 12.00 0.76 -2.31
N LYS A 85 10.90 1.30 -2.85
CA LYS A 85 10.93 2.29 -3.94
C LYS A 85 10.08 3.51 -3.58
N GLY A 86 10.68 4.70 -3.66
CA GLY A 86 10.02 5.99 -3.51
C GLY A 86 10.12 6.85 -4.78
N PRO A 87 9.64 8.11 -4.76
CA PRO A 87 9.63 8.99 -5.93
C PRO A 87 11.03 9.35 -6.42
N PHE A 88 12.01 9.38 -5.52
CA PHE A 88 13.40 9.73 -5.81
C PHE A 88 14.36 8.52 -5.82
N GLY A 89 13.82 7.31 -6.01
CA GLY A 89 14.62 6.07 -6.07
C GLY A 89 14.37 5.14 -4.89
N GLN A 90 15.38 4.89 -4.06
CA GLN A 90 15.24 4.00 -2.90
C GLN A 90 14.39 4.68 -1.81
N ALA A 91 13.37 3.97 -1.35
CA ALA A 91 12.53 4.45 -0.25
C ALA A 91 13.32 4.50 1.07
N LYS A 92 13.03 5.53 1.87
CA LYS A 92 13.60 5.74 3.20
C LYS A 92 12.58 5.35 4.26
N SER A 93 13.06 4.79 5.36
CA SER A 93 12.22 4.57 6.53
C SER A 93 13.06 4.69 7.80
N LYS A 94 12.48 5.29 8.83
CA LYS A 94 13.18 5.53 10.09
C LYS A 94 12.20 5.67 11.24
N CYS A 95 12.56 5.10 12.39
CA CYS A 95 11.87 5.34 13.64
C CYS A 95 12.77 6.16 14.58
N LEU A 96 12.17 7.11 15.29
CA LEU A 96 12.83 8.01 16.20
C LEU A 96 12.00 8.17 17.47
N TYR A 97 12.68 8.37 18.60
CA TYR A 97 12.05 8.82 19.83
C TYR A 97 11.80 10.32 19.76
N LEU A 98 10.57 10.76 20.02
CA LEU A 98 10.30 12.19 20.26
C LEU A 98 10.85 12.63 21.61
N VAL A 99 10.72 11.78 22.63
CA VAL A 99 11.24 12.01 23.97
C VAL A 99 12.18 10.86 24.31
N ARG A 100 13.43 11.20 24.64
CA ARG A 100 14.43 10.19 25.02
C ARG A 100 13.93 9.36 26.20
N ASP A 101 14.24 8.06 26.17
CA ASP A 101 13.91 7.07 27.20
C ASP A 101 12.41 6.78 27.42
N HIS A 102 11.52 7.37 26.61
CA HIS A 102 10.10 7.04 26.63
C HIS A 102 9.73 6.14 25.45
N GLN A 103 9.50 4.85 25.73
CA GLN A 103 9.14 3.85 24.71
C GLN A 103 7.83 4.17 23.97
N ALA A 104 6.86 4.83 24.61
CA ALA A 104 5.63 5.23 23.95
C ALA A 104 5.78 6.47 23.02
N SER A 105 6.95 7.11 22.99
CA SER A 105 7.18 8.34 22.21
C SER A 105 7.76 8.10 20.82
N HIS A 106 7.75 6.86 20.33
CA HIS A 106 8.27 6.57 19.00
C HIS A 106 7.37 7.14 17.91
N VAL A 107 8.02 7.70 16.89
CA VAL A 107 7.42 8.05 15.61
C VAL A 107 8.19 7.33 14.53
N CYS A 108 7.49 6.65 13.64
CA CYS A 108 8.08 6.08 12.44
C CYS A 108 7.64 6.83 11.20
N TYR A 109 8.61 7.11 10.33
CA TYR A 109 8.42 7.58 8.97
C TYR A 109 8.72 6.44 8.01
N VAL A 110 7.82 6.19 7.06
CA VAL A 110 7.94 5.11 6.08
C VAL A 110 7.55 5.60 4.68
N GLU A 111 8.49 5.56 3.74
CA GLU A 111 8.23 5.84 2.32
C GLU A 111 7.78 4.60 1.54
N SER A 112 7.05 4.86 0.46
CA SER A 112 6.64 3.86 -0.51
C SER A 112 6.45 4.48 -1.90
N ASN A 113 6.08 3.65 -2.87
CA ASN A 113 5.76 4.06 -4.23
C ASN A 113 4.46 4.86 -4.33
N ILE A 114 3.56 4.79 -3.34
CA ILE A 114 2.24 5.47 -3.36
C ILE A 114 2.18 6.72 -2.47
N GLY A 115 3.13 6.88 -1.56
CA GLY A 115 3.14 7.98 -0.60
C GLY A 115 4.10 7.70 0.55
N TYR A 116 3.95 8.45 1.62
CA TYR A 116 4.66 8.25 2.87
C TYR A 116 3.70 8.21 4.06
N PHE A 117 4.14 7.52 5.10
CA PHE A 117 3.36 7.26 6.30
C PHE A 117 4.10 7.77 7.53
N PHE A 118 3.36 8.40 8.44
CA PHE A 118 3.80 8.62 9.81
C PHE A 118 3.01 7.72 10.74
N LEU A 119 3.69 7.07 11.67
CA LEU A 119 3.07 6.21 12.66
C LEU A 119 3.47 6.66 14.05
N THR A 120 2.49 6.73 14.94
CA THR A 120 2.69 6.90 16.38
C THR A 120 1.89 5.86 17.14
N TRP A 121 2.34 5.58 18.35
CA TRP A 121 1.66 4.67 19.27
C TRP A 121 1.17 5.46 20.46
N ASP A 122 -0.01 5.13 20.96
CA ASP A 122 -0.41 5.57 22.28
C ASP A 122 0.13 4.63 23.37
N MET A 123 -0.09 4.98 24.64
CA MET A 123 0.39 4.19 25.78
C MET A 123 -0.47 2.94 26.05
N LEU A 124 -1.53 2.73 25.29
CA LEU A 124 -2.41 1.57 25.39
C LEU A 124 -2.04 0.61 24.26
N THR A 125 -2.92 0.46 23.28
CA THR A 125 -2.75 -0.43 22.13
C THR A 125 -3.00 0.31 20.80
N GLY A 126 -3.27 1.61 20.82
CA GLY A 126 -3.62 2.35 19.62
C GLY A 126 -2.40 2.71 18.76
N ILE A 127 -2.53 2.49 17.46
CA ILE A 127 -1.58 2.92 16.44
C ILE A 127 -2.27 3.97 15.58
N ASN A 128 -1.71 5.18 15.56
CA ASN A 128 -2.18 6.25 14.69
C ASN A 128 -1.29 6.30 13.45
N ILE A 129 -1.91 6.19 12.28
CA ILE A 129 -1.24 6.17 10.98
C ILE A 129 -1.72 7.37 10.17
N VAL A 130 -0.80 8.23 9.76
CA VAL A 130 -1.07 9.34 8.85
C VAL A 130 -0.44 9.00 7.51
N TYR A 131 -1.28 8.81 6.50
CA TYR A 131 -0.85 8.69 5.11
C TYR A 131 -0.79 10.09 4.48
N ASN A 132 0.25 10.32 3.68
CA ASN A 132 0.38 11.49 2.82
C ASN A 132 0.80 11.06 1.43
N ARG A 133 0.16 11.66 0.43
CA ARG A 133 0.51 11.47 -0.96
C ARG A 133 1.81 12.22 -1.31
N TRP A 134 2.46 11.85 -2.39
CA TRP A 134 3.69 12.53 -2.85
C TRP A 134 3.43 13.86 -3.56
N ASP A 135 2.24 14.03 -4.15
CA ASP A 135 1.76 15.19 -4.93
C ASP A 135 0.67 15.99 -4.22
#